data_AF-A0A9Q0PZG0-F1
#
_entry.id   AF-A0A9Q0PZG0-F1
#
_cell.length_a   1.000
_cell.length_b   1.000
_cell.length_c   1.000
_cell.angle_alpha   90.00
_cell.angle_beta   90.00
_cell.angle_gamma   90.00
#
_symmetry.space_group_name_H-M   'P 1'
#
loop_
_entity.id
_entity.type
_entity.pdbx_description
1 polymer ?
#
loop_
_entity_poly.entity_id
_entity_poly.type
_entity_poly.pdbx_seq_one_letter_code
_entity_poly.pdbx_strand_id
1 'polypeptide(L)'
;MASRFSGDFSDLQKRVGSIEYIVDMLANHDLSTADDIRFFDRMHIIIHNDLENVSVVLKQISASLEIIRYRQQLESCLGVTSDGVKIVGRVDDVLKIVGRVDDVFKIVEILKGSSTNHQLLHVFPIVGMAGLGKTTLARSVCEKVSEE
;
A
#
# COMPACT_ATOMS: atom_id res chain seq x y z
N MET A 1 -17.89 -12.89 -4.94
CA MET A 1 -17.12 -11.81 -4.29
C MET A 1 -18.03 -10.74 -3.69
N ALA A 2 -18.96 -10.17 -4.46
CA ALA A 2 -19.90 -9.15 -3.98
C ALA A 2 -20.76 -9.59 -2.77
N SER A 3 -21.19 -10.85 -2.71
CA SER A 3 -22.00 -11.38 -1.60
C SER A 3 -21.27 -11.46 -0.26
N ARG A 4 -19.94 -11.59 -0.28
CA ARG A 4 -19.11 -11.67 0.95
C ARG A 4 -18.96 -10.28 1.58
N PHE A 5 -18.65 -9.28 0.76
CA PHE A 5 -18.59 -7.88 1.19
C PHE A 5 -19.91 -7.34 1.74
N SER A 6 -21.04 -7.77 1.17
CA SER A 6 -22.36 -7.39 1.69
C SER A 6 -22.63 -7.94 3.09
N GLY A 7 -22.12 -9.14 3.40
CA GLY A 7 -22.23 -9.74 4.73
C GLY A 7 -21.38 -8.99 5.74
N ASP A 8 -20.11 -8.75 5.40
CA ASP A 8 -19.15 -8.05 6.27
C ASP A 8 -19.59 -6.61 6.58
N PHE A 9 -20.22 -5.92 5.61
CA PHE A 9 -20.76 -4.57 5.82
C PHE A 9 -21.98 -4.54 6.75
N SER A 10 -22.90 -5.49 6.60
CA SER A 10 -24.07 -5.60 7.49
C SER A 10 -23.64 -5.91 8.93
N ASP A 11 -22.61 -6.74 9.10
CA ASP A 11 -22.05 -7.08 10.41
C ASP A 11 -21.37 -5.86 11.05
N LEU A 12 -20.63 -5.07 10.27
CA LEU A 12 -20.05 -3.81 10.72
C LEU A 12 -21.12 -2.80 11.15
N GLN A 13 -22.20 -2.66 10.40
CA GLN A 13 -23.31 -1.75 10.75
C GLN A 13 -23.97 -2.13 12.08
N LYS A 14 -24.17 -3.42 12.36
CA LYS A 14 -24.71 -3.89 13.65
C LYS A 14 -23.79 -3.54 14.82
N ARG A 15 -22.48 -3.61 14.59
CA ARG A 15 -21.47 -3.31 15.61
C ARG A 15 -21.38 -1.82 15.89
N VAL A 16 -21.45 -0.97 14.86
CA VAL A 16 -21.56 0.49 15.03
C VAL A 16 -22.78 0.86 15.88
N GLY A 17 -23.94 0.27 15.60
CA GLY A 17 -25.14 0.50 16.41
C GLY A 17 -25.04 0.02 17.86
N SER A 18 -24.25 -1.05 18.11
CA SER A 18 -23.98 -1.53 19.47
C SER A 18 -23.09 -0.55 20.25
N ILE A 19 -22.14 0.10 19.57
CA ILE A 19 -21.27 1.14 20.15
C ILE A 19 -22.08 2.41 20.46
N GLU A 20 -22.95 2.85 19.54
CA GLU A 20 -23.83 4.01 19.75
C GLU A 20 -24.73 3.81 20.98
N TYR A 21 -25.35 2.63 21.10
CA TYR A 21 -26.17 2.26 22.26
C TYR A 21 -25.39 2.33 23.58
N ILE A 22 -24.12 1.92 23.55
CA ILE A 22 -23.24 1.94 24.70
C ILE A 22 -22.84 3.38 25.09
N VAL A 23 -22.55 4.23 24.11
CA VAL A 23 -22.21 5.65 24.33
C VAL A 23 -23.41 6.40 24.94
N ASP A 24 -24.62 6.14 24.45
CA ASP A 24 -25.84 6.72 25.03
C ASP A 24 -26.09 6.24 26.46
N MET A 25 -25.79 4.97 26.75
CA MET A 25 -25.93 4.41 28.09
C MET A 25 -24.94 5.04 29.09
N LEU A 26 -23.70 5.32 28.65
CA LEU A 26 -22.70 6.03 29.44
C LEU A 26 -23.08 7.49 29.70
N ALA A 27 -23.63 8.18 28.70
CA ALA A 27 -23.98 9.60 28.79
C ALA A 27 -25.10 9.88 29.80
N ASN A 28 -25.92 8.85 30.11
CA ASN A 28 -27.08 8.96 30.99
C ASN A 28 -26.92 8.22 32.33
N HIS A 29 -25.71 7.77 32.69
CA HIS A 29 -25.46 7.00 33.91
C HIS A 29 -24.99 7.89 35.07
N ASP A 30 -25.72 7.90 36.19
CA ASP A 30 -25.30 8.56 37.43
C ASP A 30 -24.34 7.65 38.23
N LEU A 31 -23.08 8.06 38.34
CA LEU A 31 -22.01 7.34 39.05
C LEU A 31 -22.15 7.53 40.57
N SER A 32 -22.82 6.60 41.27
CA SER A 32 -22.95 6.73 42.74
C SER A 32 -22.99 5.42 43.57
N THR A 33 -22.90 4.20 43.03
CA THR A 33 -22.92 2.98 43.88
C THR A 33 -22.28 1.75 43.21
N ALA A 34 -22.13 0.63 43.96
CA ALA A 34 -21.54 -0.65 43.55
C ALA A 34 -22.05 -1.26 42.21
N ASP A 35 -23.15 -0.75 41.66
CA ASP A 35 -23.63 -1.07 40.30
C ASP A 35 -22.68 -0.53 39.20
N ASP A 36 -21.90 0.51 39.49
CA ASP A 36 -20.90 1.10 38.60
C ASP A 36 -19.82 0.07 38.19
N ILE A 37 -19.35 -0.76 39.14
CA ILE A 37 -18.29 -1.76 38.86
C ILE A 37 -18.79 -2.82 37.87
N ARG A 38 -20.02 -3.32 38.06
CA ARG A 38 -20.63 -4.32 37.18
C ARG A 38 -20.95 -3.74 35.81
N PHE A 39 -21.28 -2.47 35.77
CA PHE A 39 -21.49 -1.72 34.53
C PHE A 39 -20.18 -1.62 33.75
N PHE A 40 -19.09 -1.14 34.38
CA PHE A 40 -17.77 -1.05 33.76
C PHE A 40 -17.19 -2.40 33.33
N ASP A 41 -17.43 -3.49 34.06
CA ASP A 41 -17.01 -4.84 33.66
C ASP A 41 -17.70 -5.30 32.38
N ARG A 42 -19.02 -5.09 32.24
CA ARG A 42 -19.74 -5.41 31.00
C ARG A 42 -19.25 -4.56 29.83
N MET A 43 -19.03 -3.28 30.08
CA MET A 43 -18.52 -2.34 29.10
C MET A 43 -17.14 -2.75 28.59
N HIS A 44 -16.23 -3.13 29.50
CA HIS A 44 -14.89 -3.59 29.15
C HIS A 44 -14.92 -4.82 28.24
N ILE A 45 -15.78 -5.80 28.52
CA ILE A 45 -15.94 -7.00 27.69
C ILE A 45 -16.44 -6.65 26.29
N ILE A 46 -17.44 -5.77 26.17
CA ILE A 46 -18.00 -5.39 24.87
C ILE A 46 -16.99 -4.58 24.05
N ILE A 47 -16.36 -3.57 24.66
CA ILE A 47 -15.34 -2.74 24.01
C ILE A 47 -14.17 -3.59 23.53
N HIS A 48 -13.69 -4.54 24.36
CA HIS A 48 -12.58 -5.41 24.00
C HIS A 48 -12.92 -6.28 22.80
N ASN A 49 -14.07 -6.95 22.81
CA ASN A 49 -14.52 -7.80 21.70
C ASN A 49 -14.68 -7.00 20.40
N ASP A 50 -15.15 -5.75 20.51
CA ASP A 50 -15.30 -4.91 19.32
C ASP A 50 -13.97 -4.41 18.75
N LEU A 51 -13.01 -4.03 19.60
CA LEU A 51 -11.68 -3.62 19.15
C LEU A 51 -10.91 -4.77 18.49
N GLU A 52 -11.02 -5.99 19.04
CA GLU A 52 -10.37 -7.17 18.48
C GLU A 52 -10.89 -7.51 17.08
N ASN A 53 -12.20 -7.45 16.88
CA ASN A 53 -12.81 -7.69 15.58
C ASN A 53 -12.48 -6.60 14.54
N VAL A 54 -12.38 -5.32 14.95
CA VAL A 54 -11.93 -4.23 14.05
C VAL A 54 -10.49 -4.49 13.59
N SER A 55 -9.61 -4.92 14.50
CA SER A 55 -8.23 -5.29 14.18
C SER A 55 -8.15 -6.42 13.13
N VAL A 56 -9.00 -7.45 13.26
CA VAL A 56 -9.08 -8.54 12.27
C VAL A 56 -9.52 -8.05 10.90
N VAL A 57 -10.59 -7.25 10.84
CA VAL A 57 -11.11 -6.71 9.56
C VAL A 57 -10.08 -5.81 8.89
N LEU A 58 -9.40 -4.94 9.63
CA LEU A 58 -8.36 -4.06 9.07
C LEU A 58 -7.21 -4.85 8.45
N LYS A 59 -6.79 -5.96 9.08
CA LYS A 59 -5.76 -6.86 8.52
C LYS A 59 -6.22 -7.48 7.20
N GLN A 60 -7.47 -7.93 7.12
CA GLN A 60 -8.04 -8.52 5.90
C GLN A 60 -8.17 -7.51 4.76
N ILE A 61 -8.58 -6.28 5.06
CA ILE A 61 -8.63 -5.18 4.09
C ILE A 61 -7.23 -4.87 3.57
N SER A 62 -6.24 -4.73 4.47
CA SER A 62 -4.84 -4.47 4.09
C SER A 62 -4.30 -5.54 3.14
N ALA A 63 -4.52 -6.82 3.44
CA ALA A 63 -4.10 -7.92 2.56
C ALA A 63 -4.82 -7.91 1.21
N SER A 64 -6.11 -7.54 1.18
CA SER A 64 -6.89 -7.44 -0.05
C SER A 64 -6.41 -6.29 -0.95
N LEU A 65 -6.02 -5.15 -0.36
CA LEU A 65 -5.49 -3.99 -1.09
C LEU A 65 -4.14 -4.29 -1.75
N GLU A 66 -3.27 -5.05 -1.09
CA GLU A 66 -2.01 -5.54 -1.69
C GLU A 66 -2.29 -6.33 -2.99
N ILE A 67 -3.24 -7.26 -2.95
CA ILE A 67 -3.62 -8.09 -4.12
C ILE A 67 -4.21 -7.23 -5.24
N ILE A 68 -5.08 -6.28 -4.91
CA ILE A 68 -5.70 -5.37 -5.89
C ILE A 68 -4.61 -4.53 -6.57
N ARG A 69 -3.64 -4.00 -5.80
CA ARG A 69 -2.50 -3.23 -6.34
C ARG A 69 -1.71 -4.06 -7.36
N TYR A 70 -1.36 -5.30 -7.02
CA TYR A 70 -0.62 -6.17 -7.94
C TYR A 70 -1.42 -6.50 -9.21
N ARG A 71 -2.74 -6.71 -9.09
CA ARG A 71 -3.59 -6.97 -10.26
C ARG A 71 -3.66 -5.77 -11.21
N GLN A 72 -3.86 -4.56 -10.67
CA GLN A 72 -3.86 -3.34 -11.47
C GLN A 72 -2.53 -3.13 -12.20
N GLN A 73 -1.40 -3.42 -11.55
CA GLN A 73 -0.08 -3.38 -12.19
C GLN A 73 0.09 -4.43 -13.29
N LEU A 74 -0.49 -5.63 -13.15
CA LEU A 74 -0.44 -6.65 -14.20
C LEU A 74 -1.32 -6.28 -15.40
N GLU A 75 -2.51 -5.75 -15.15
CA GLU A 75 -3.45 -5.31 -16.19
C GLU A 75 -2.86 -4.17 -17.04
N SER A 76 -2.14 -3.23 -16.42
CA SER A 76 -1.44 -2.16 -17.15
C SER A 76 -0.27 -2.66 -18.00
N CYS A 77 0.39 -3.77 -17.61
CA CYS A 77 1.49 -4.36 -18.37
C CYS A 77 1.03 -5.21 -19.56
N LEU A 78 -0.15 -5.83 -19.45
CA LEU A 78 -0.68 -6.77 -20.44
C LEU A 78 -1.51 -6.09 -21.54
N GLY A 79 -1.95 -4.84 -21.35
CA GLY A 79 -2.69 -4.08 -22.36
C GLY A 79 -4.04 -4.71 -22.74
N VAL A 80 -4.64 -5.50 -21.84
CA VAL A 80 -5.92 -6.16 -22.07
C VAL A 80 -7.02 -5.36 -21.39
N THR A 81 -7.76 -4.59 -22.18
CA THR A 81 -9.11 -4.12 -21.80
C THR A 81 -10.14 -5.04 -22.45
N SER A 82 -11.36 -5.07 -21.89
CA SER A 82 -12.48 -5.91 -22.37
C SER A 82 -12.91 -5.66 -23.82
N ASP A 83 -12.35 -4.66 -24.49
CA ASP A 83 -12.73 -4.19 -25.82
C ASP A 83 -11.72 -4.60 -26.92
N GLY A 84 -10.73 -5.43 -26.60
CA GLY A 84 -9.77 -5.96 -27.60
C GLY A 84 -8.78 -4.93 -28.17
N VAL A 85 -8.83 -3.67 -27.71
CA VAL A 85 -7.89 -2.62 -28.08
C VAL A 85 -6.58 -2.82 -27.32
N LYS A 86 -5.53 -3.25 -28.04
CA LYS A 86 -4.17 -3.38 -27.53
C LYS A 86 -3.54 -1.98 -27.43
N ILE A 87 -3.77 -1.28 -26.33
CA ILE A 87 -3.02 -0.06 -26.04
C ILE A 87 -1.59 -0.51 -25.70
N VAL A 88 -0.65 -0.27 -26.61
CA VAL A 88 0.79 -0.31 -26.26
C VAL A 88 1.06 0.94 -25.42
N GLY A 89 0.60 0.91 -24.18
CA GLY A 89 0.97 1.92 -23.20
C GLY A 89 2.47 1.79 -22.97
N ARG A 90 3.19 2.91 -22.89
CA ARG A 90 4.53 2.91 -22.32
C ARG A 90 4.39 2.39 -20.89
N VAL A 91 4.82 1.16 -20.66
CA VAL A 91 4.85 0.49 -19.35
C VAL A 91 6.00 1.05 -18.50
N ASP A 92 6.27 2.35 -18.59
CA ASP A 92 7.42 2.96 -17.95
C ASP A 92 7.06 3.48 -16.56
N ASP A 93 5.82 3.95 -16.35
CA ASP A 93 5.41 4.62 -15.09
C ASP A 93 4.83 3.66 -14.03
N VAL A 94 4.58 2.38 -14.37
CA VAL A 94 3.85 1.44 -13.49
C VAL A 94 4.73 0.29 -12.96
N LEU A 95 5.90 0.05 -13.56
CA LEU A 95 6.77 -1.05 -13.15
C LEU A 95 7.67 -0.66 -11.99
N LYS A 96 7.38 -1.23 -10.82
CA LYS A 96 8.28 -1.17 -9.67
C LYS A 96 9.56 -1.94 -9.97
N ILE A 97 10.68 -1.23 -10.06
CA ILE A 97 12.01 -1.82 -10.23
C ILE A 97 12.46 -2.39 -8.88
N VAL A 98 12.86 -3.66 -8.87
CA VAL A 98 13.33 -4.37 -7.66
C VAL A 98 14.76 -4.88 -7.84
N GLY A 99 15.51 -4.99 -6.75
CA GLY A 99 16.87 -5.55 -6.75
C GLY A 99 17.94 -4.71 -7.45
N ARG A 100 17.61 -3.50 -7.91
CA ARG A 100 18.55 -2.59 -8.62
C ARG A 100 18.77 -1.26 -7.89
N VAL A 101 18.26 -1.13 -6.67
CA VAL A 101 18.36 0.12 -5.90
C VAL A 101 19.83 0.48 -5.65
N ASP A 102 20.62 -0.48 -5.15
CA ASP A 102 22.04 -0.25 -4.86
C ASP A 102 22.87 0.01 -6.13
N ASP A 103 22.53 -0.64 -7.24
CA ASP A 103 23.18 -0.42 -8.55
C ASP A 103 22.95 1.02 -9.01
N VAL A 104 21.71 1.53 -8.89
CA VAL A 104 21.38 2.92 -9.24
C VAL A 104 22.19 3.89 -8.37
N PHE A 105 22.22 3.71 -7.05
CA PHE A 105 22.95 4.60 -6.16
C PHE A 105 24.45 4.66 -6.47
N LYS A 106 25.10 3.50 -6.67
CA LYS A 106 26.53 3.44 -7.01
C LYS A 106 26.84 4.14 -8.33
N ILE A 107 26.02 3.94 -9.34
CA ILE A 107 26.22 4.59 -10.65
C ILE A 107 26.08 6.11 -10.52
N VAL A 108 25.05 6.58 -9.80
CA VAL A 108 24.83 8.02 -9.55
C VAL A 108 26.00 8.63 -8.79
N GLU A 109 26.52 7.94 -7.77
CA GLU A 109 27.68 8.38 -7.01
C GLU A 109 28.92 8.54 -7.89
N ILE A 110 29.22 7.55 -8.74
CA ILE A 110 30.34 7.62 -9.70
C ILE A 110 30.18 8.80 -10.66
N LEU A 111 28.98 9.00 -11.22
CA LEU A 111 28.71 10.09 -12.15
C LEU A 111 28.81 11.48 -11.49
N LYS A 112 28.45 11.60 -10.22
CA LYS A 112 28.57 12.87 -9.46
C LYS A 112 30.00 13.12 -8.97
N GLY A 113 30.69 12.07 -8.52
CA GLY A 113 32.08 12.14 -8.04
C GLY A 113 33.10 12.58 -9.11
N SER A 114 32.77 12.43 -10.40
CA SER A 114 33.61 12.89 -11.50
C SER A 114 33.62 14.42 -11.73
N SER A 115 32.85 15.20 -10.96
CA SER A 115 32.73 16.67 -11.09
C SER A 115 33.98 17.47 -10.69
N THR A 116 35.01 16.83 -10.14
CA THR A 116 36.21 17.53 -9.60
C THR A 116 37.29 17.82 -10.64
N ASN A 117 37.25 17.23 -11.84
CA ASN A 117 38.22 17.49 -12.91
C ASN A 117 37.52 17.94 -14.19
N HIS A 118 37.49 19.25 -14.39
CA HIS A 118 36.84 19.92 -15.51
C HIS A 118 37.59 19.63 -16.83
N GLN A 119 37.25 18.54 -17.56
CA GLN A 119 37.33 18.43 -19.04
C GLN A 119 37.14 17.02 -19.66
N LEU A 120 36.68 16.00 -18.94
CA LEU A 120 36.50 14.65 -19.52
C LEU A 120 35.02 14.23 -19.59
N LEU A 121 34.56 13.90 -20.80
CA LEU A 121 33.28 13.22 -21.02
C LEU A 121 33.32 11.85 -20.33
N HIS A 122 32.49 11.64 -19.32
CA HIS A 122 32.41 10.35 -18.61
C HIS A 122 31.37 9.44 -19.28
N VAL A 123 31.79 8.23 -19.67
CA VAL A 123 30.93 7.23 -20.34
C VAL A 123 30.77 6.00 -19.45
N PHE A 124 29.54 5.59 -19.19
CA PHE A 124 29.22 4.40 -18.38
C PHE A 124 28.46 3.34 -19.20
N PRO A 125 29.13 2.31 -19.73
CA PRO A 125 28.47 1.30 -20.56
C PRO A 125 27.66 0.30 -19.71
N ILE A 126 26.37 0.11 -20.04
CA ILE A 126 25.52 -0.93 -19.45
C ILE A 126 25.36 -2.07 -20.45
N VAL A 127 26.00 -3.21 -20.17
CA VAL A 127 26.07 -4.39 -21.07
C VAL A 127 25.42 -5.63 -20.48
N GLY A 128 25.08 -6.62 -21.32
CA GLY A 128 24.43 -7.88 -20.90
C GLY A 128 23.41 -8.41 -21.92
N MET A 129 22.88 -9.62 -21.68
CA MET A 129 21.88 -10.26 -22.53
C MET A 129 20.59 -9.44 -22.71
N ALA A 130 19.82 -9.73 -23.76
CA ALA A 130 18.50 -9.13 -23.97
C ALA A 130 17.56 -9.44 -22.80
N GLY A 131 16.63 -8.53 -22.48
CA GLY A 131 15.64 -8.73 -21.42
C GLY A 131 16.13 -8.56 -19.96
N LEU A 132 17.43 -8.34 -19.72
CA LEU A 132 17.96 -8.15 -18.34
C LEU A 132 17.62 -6.80 -17.69
N GLY A 133 16.89 -5.92 -18.37
CA GLY A 133 16.52 -4.60 -17.83
C GLY A 133 17.63 -3.55 -17.92
N LYS A 134 18.58 -3.67 -18.86
CA LYS A 134 19.65 -2.67 -19.07
C LYS A 134 19.11 -1.25 -19.30
N THR A 135 18.15 -1.11 -20.20
CA THR A 135 17.49 0.18 -20.50
C THR A 135 16.68 0.69 -19.31
N THR A 136 16.07 -0.22 -18.55
CA THR A 136 15.34 0.11 -17.32
C THR A 136 16.27 0.70 -16.26
N LEU A 137 17.45 0.07 -16.04
CA LEU A 137 18.47 0.60 -15.13
C LEU A 137 18.99 1.97 -15.58
N ALA A 138 19.29 2.13 -16.87
CA ALA A 138 19.76 3.40 -17.43
C ALA A 138 18.75 4.54 -17.17
N ARG A 139 17.46 4.26 -17.35
CA ARG A 139 16.39 5.23 -17.10
C ARG A 139 16.34 5.66 -15.63
N SER A 140 16.37 4.71 -14.68
CA SER A 140 16.32 5.03 -13.25
C SER A 140 17.50 5.86 -12.79
N VAL A 141 18.69 5.63 -13.35
CA VAL A 141 19.86 6.46 -13.10
C VAL A 141 19.63 7.88 -13.63
N CYS A 142 19.14 8.04 -14.86
CA CYS A 142 18.85 9.37 -15.43
C CYS A 142 17.80 10.14 -14.64
N GLU A 143 16.71 9.48 -14.21
CA GLU A 143 15.67 10.08 -13.37
C GLU A 143 16.28 10.55 -12.04
N LYS A 144 17.05 9.70 -11.36
CA LYS A 144 17.71 10.04 -10.09
C LYS A 144 18.75 11.15 -10.18
N VAL A 145 19.42 11.31 -11.33
CA VAL A 145 20.35 12.42 -11.56
C VAL A 145 19.61 13.73 -11.81
N SER A 146 18.37 13.67 -12.31
CA SER A 146 17.57 14.85 -12.69
C SER A 146 16.65 15.38 -11.57
N GLU A 147 16.43 14.59 -10.50
CA GLU A 147 15.59 14.94 -9.35
C GLU A 147 16.27 15.84 -8.28
N GLU A 148 17.55 16.18 -8.47
CA GLU A 148 18.34 17.08 -7.59
C GLU A 148 18.91 18.26 -8.39
#